data_AF-A0A5B0DWQ5-F1
#
_entry.id   AF-A0A5B0DWQ5-F1
#
_cell.length_a   1.000
_cell.length_b   1.000
_cell.length_c   1.000
_cell.angle_alpha   90.00
_cell.angle_beta   90.00
_cell.angle_gamma   90.00
#
_symmetry.space_group_name_H-M   'P 1'
#
loop_
_entity.id
_entity.type
_entity.pdbx_description
1 polymer ?
#
loop_
_entity_poly.entity_id
_entity_poly.type
_entity_poly.pdbx_seq_one_letter_code
_entity_poly.pdbx_strand_id
1 'polypeptide(L)'
;MIASHDLSGFTPEQLASAPRIWAGRPGFQTRVFDPDWIAQRRAEIDWQKAKAAAEAAAAAKAGEAIPEFIGEFDFDAALAKYHSRSGPARRQQVLRQLLAIYPRFTRADIVGHRRSVDLVSARHHIMYEMRRRCDCSLPAIGQIMDRDHTTLIHAIRRWPEKAKRLGIPCIPLEGE
;
A
#
# COMPACT_ATOMS: atom_id res chain seq x y z
N MET A 1 16.88 -8.28 -46.36
CA MET A 1 15.68 -8.65 -45.59
C MET A 1 15.28 -7.41 -44.80
N ILE A 2 14.18 -6.77 -45.15
CA ILE A 2 13.65 -5.63 -44.36
C ILE A 2 13.06 -6.25 -43.10
N ALA A 3 13.51 -5.81 -41.92
CA ALA A 3 13.09 -6.36 -40.63
C ALA A 3 11.56 -6.32 -40.52
N SER A 4 10.92 -7.48 -40.68
CA SER A 4 9.52 -7.69 -40.34
C SER A 4 9.42 -7.59 -38.83
N HIS A 5 9.03 -6.42 -38.33
CA HIS A 5 8.78 -6.26 -36.91
C HIS A 5 7.56 -7.10 -36.56
N ASP A 6 7.69 -7.90 -35.51
CA ASP A 6 6.60 -8.74 -35.03
C ASP A 6 5.46 -7.85 -34.52
N LEU A 7 4.29 -7.94 -35.16
CA LEU A 7 3.09 -7.19 -34.82
C LEU A 7 2.10 -8.01 -33.99
N SER A 8 2.51 -9.20 -33.53
CA SER A 8 1.67 -10.00 -32.64
C SER A 8 1.38 -9.25 -31.34
N GLY A 9 0.13 -9.33 -30.87
CA GLY A 9 -0.33 -8.67 -29.65
C GLY A 9 -0.84 -7.23 -29.79
N PHE A 10 -0.80 -6.65 -30.99
CA PHE A 10 -1.44 -5.36 -31.27
C PHE A 10 -2.86 -5.54 -31.80
N THR A 11 -3.78 -4.68 -31.36
CA THR A 11 -5.16 -4.64 -31.89
C THR A 11 -5.20 -3.95 -33.26
N PRO A 12 -6.18 -4.29 -34.13
CA PRO A 12 -6.36 -3.63 -35.43
C PRO A 12 -6.47 -2.10 -35.33
N GLU A 13 -7.11 -1.58 -34.28
CA GLU A 13 -7.31 -0.15 -34.03
C GLU A 13 -5.99 0.56 -33.68
N GLN A 14 -5.12 -0.10 -32.91
CA GLN A 14 -3.77 0.41 -32.59
C GLN A 14 -2.90 0.46 -33.84
N LEU A 15 -2.98 -0.55 -34.71
CA LEU A 15 -2.23 -0.58 -35.97
C LEU A 15 -2.75 0.43 -37.00
N ALA A 16 -4.05 0.74 -36.97
CA ALA A 16 -4.65 1.74 -37.85
C ALA A 16 -4.11 3.16 -37.56
N SER A 17 -3.91 3.48 -36.29
CA SER A 17 -3.42 4.78 -35.80
C SER A 17 -1.90 4.90 -35.67
N ALA A 18 -1.17 3.83 -35.99
CA ALA A 18 0.28 3.78 -35.79
C ALA A 18 1.04 4.68 -36.80
N PRO A 19 2.04 5.47 -36.34
CA PRO A 19 2.90 6.24 -37.22
C PRO A 19 3.72 5.33 -38.14
N ARG A 20 3.93 5.79 -39.38
CA ARG A 20 4.64 5.04 -40.43
C ARG A 20 5.78 5.85 -41.01
N ILE A 21 6.94 5.23 -41.14
CA ILE A 21 8.15 5.82 -41.71
C ILE A 21 8.54 5.13 -43.02
N TRP A 22 9.34 5.81 -43.84
CA TRP A 22 9.97 5.19 -45.00
C TRP A 22 11.20 4.41 -44.55
N ALA A 23 11.28 3.14 -44.93
CA ALA A 23 12.44 2.30 -44.67
C ALA A 23 12.87 1.56 -45.94
N GLY A 24 14.17 1.27 -46.03
CA GLY A 24 14.77 0.59 -47.18
C GLY A 24 15.88 1.42 -47.82
N ARG A 25 16.45 0.86 -48.89
CA ARG A 25 17.53 1.51 -49.66
C ARG A 25 16.96 2.42 -50.74
N PRO A 26 17.70 3.44 -51.22
CA PRO A 26 17.28 4.25 -52.36
C PRO A 26 16.84 3.37 -53.55
N GLY A 27 15.68 3.65 -54.14
CA GLY A 27 15.07 2.86 -55.22
C GLY A 27 14.24 1.64 -54.78
N PHE A 28 14.33 1.22 -53.50
CA PHE A 28 13.53 0.14 -52.91
C PHE A 28 13.05 0.54 -51.51
N GLN A 29 12.26 1.62 -51.46
CA GLN A 29 11.66 2.10 -50.21
C GLN A 29 10.28 1.48 -50.00
N THR A 30 9.96 1.16 -48.74
CA THR A 30 8.64 0.70 -48.33
C THR A 30 8.17 1.45 -47.08
N ARG A 31 6.86 1.59 -46.91
CA ARG A 31 6.28 2.16 -45.70
C ARG A 31 6.21 1.09 -44.63
N VAL A 32 6.87 1.33 -43.50
CA VAL A 32 6.84 0.45 -42.34
C VAL A 32 6.28 1.21 -41.15
N PHE A 33 5.80 0.47 -40.14
CA PHE A 33 5.50 1.06 -38.84
C PHE A 33 6.78 1.57 -38.18
N ASP A 34 6.67 2.69 -37.47
CA ASP A 34 7.78 3.28 -36.74
C ASP A 34 8.30 2.30 -35.66
N PRO A 35 9.57 1.86 -35.73
CA PRO A 35 10.15 0.92 -34.78
C PRO A 35 10.15 1.43 -33.35
N ASP A 36 10.35 2.72 -33.14
CA ASP A 36 10.39 3.32 -31.80
C ASP A 36 8.99 3.32 -31.18
N TRP A 37 7.97 3.59 -32.01
CA TRP A 37 6.57 3.49 -31.58
C TRP A 37 6.19 2.05 -31.21
N ILE A 38 6.63 1.05 -31.98
CA ILE A 38 6.40 -0.38 -31.68
C ILE A 38 7.06 -0.73 -30.34
N ALA A 39 8.32 -0.32 -30.12
CA ALA A 39 9.05 -0.60 -28.90
C ALA A 39 8.40 0.04 -27.68
N GLN A 40 8.01 1.32 -27.77
CA GLN A 40 7.32 2.04 -26.70
C GLN A 40 5.98 1.39 -26.35
N ARG A 41 5.19 0.99 -27.36
CA ARG A 41 3.91 0.33 -27.12
C ARG A 41 4.04 -1.06 -26.52
N ARG A 42 5.07 -1.82 -26.89
CA ARG A 42 5.38 -3.10 -26.23
C ARG A 42 5.72 -2.90 -24.77
N ALA A 43 6.58 -1.93 -24.45
CA ALA A 43 6.93 -1.60 -23.07
C ALA A 43 5.69 -1.21 -22.23
N GLU A 44 4.76 -0.46 -22.82
CA GLU A 44 3.48 -0.13 -22.17
C GLU A 44 2.60 -1.37 -21.96
N ILE A 45 2.46 -2.25 -22.96
CA ILE A 45 1.71 -3.50 -22.83
C ILE A 45 2.32 -4.39 -21.75
N ASP A 46 3.65 -4.50 -21.70
CA ASP A 46 4.36 -5.30 -20.71
C ASP A 46 4.23 -4.70 -19.31
N TRP A 47 4.25 -3.36 -19.19
CA TRP A 47 3.97 -2.66 -17.93
C TRP A 47 2.53 -2.91 -17.46
N GLN A 48 1.54 -2.83 -18.35
CA GLN A 48 0.14 -3.14 -18.05
C GLN A 48 -0.02 -4.59 -17.59
N LYS A 49 0.62 -5.54 -18.28
CA LYS A 49 0.62 -6.96 -17.88
C LYS A 49 1.30 -7.19 -16.53
N ALA A 50 2.44 -6.55 -16.27
CA ALA A 50 3.15 -6.64 -15.00
C ALA A 50 2.32 -6.03 -13.86
N LYS A 51 1.65 -4.90 -14.11
CA LYS A 51 0.74 -4.27 -13.15
C LYS A 51 -0.46 -5.16 -12.85
N ALA A 52 -1.11 -5.71 -13.89
CA ALA A 52 -2.22 -6.66 -13.73
C ALA A 52 -1.78 -7.94 -13.02
N ALA A 53 -0.58 -8.45 -13.28
CA ALA A 53 0.00 -9.59 -12.57
C ALA A 53 0.30 -9.27 -11.10
N ALA A 54 0.76 -8.05 -10.80
CA ALA A 54 0.98 -7.59 -9.42
C ALA A 54 -0.34 -7.40 -8.66
N GLU A 55 -1.37 -6.86 -9.31
CA GLU A 55 -2.73 -6.74 -8.76
C GLU A 55 -3.36 -8.13 -8.57
N ALA A 56 -3.18 -9.06 -9.52
CA ALA A 56 -3.62 -10.45 -9.39
C ALA A 56 -2.84 -11.18 -8.29
N ALA A 57 -1.55 -10.93 -8.12
CA ALA A 57 -0.76 -11.45 -7.01
C ALA A 57 -1.14 -10.82 -5.66
N ALA A 58 -1.53 -9.55 -5.64
CA ALA A 58 -2.08 -8.89 -4.46
C ALA A 58 -3.48 -9.41 -4.13
N ALA A 59 -4.31 -9.72 -5.12
CA ALA A 59 -5.61 -10.38 -4.96
C ALA A 59 -5.45 -11.85 -4.53
N ALA A 60 -4.43 -12.56 -5.03
CA ALA A 60 -4.06 -13.90 -4.56
C ALA A 60 -3.55 -13.86 -3.11
N LYS A 61 -2.81 -12.81 -2.72
CA LYS A 61 -2.47 -12.54 -1.31
C LYS A 61 -3.65 -12.08 -0.46
N ALA A 62 -4.68 -11.48 -1.06
CA ALA A 62 -5.95 -11.20 -0.37
C ALA A 62 -6.78 -12.47 -0.14
N GLY A 63 -6.40 -13.59 -0.80
CA GLY A 63 -6.92 -14.94 -0.59
C GLY A 63 -6.16 -15.78 0.42
N GLU A 64 -5.05 -15.29 1.01
CA GLU A 64 -4.64 -15.77 2.33
C GLU A 64 -5.63 -15.20 3.35
N ALA A 65 -6.82 -15.81 3.36
CA ALA A 65 -7.69 -15.80 4.52
C ALA A 65 -6.80 -16.04 5.74
N ILE A 66 -6.99 -15.22 6.79
CA ILE A 66 -6.60 -15.65 8.14
C ILE A 66 -7.18 -17.06 8.26
N PRO A 67 -6.37 -18.11 8.50
CA PRO A 67 -6.88 -19.46 8.51
C PRO A 67 -8.12 -19.50 9.42
N GLU A 68 -9.21 -20.11 8.96
CA GLU A 68 -10.27 -20.61 9.85
C GLU A 68 -9.65 -21.69 10.74
N PHE A 69 -8.79 -21.29 11.68
CA PHE A 69 -8.30 -22.16 12.72
C PHE A 69 -9.30 -22.13 13.86
N ILE A 70 -10.43 -22.82 13.67
CA ILE A 70 -11.26 -23.29 14.79
C ILE A 70 -10.78 -24.70 15.10
N GLY A 71 -9.61 -24.78 15.73
CA GLY A 71 -9.06 -26.02 16.25
C GLY A 71 -8.54 -25.75 17.64
N GLU A 72 -9.45 -25.61 18.61
CA GLU A 72 -9.20 -25.57 20.07
C GLU A 72 -7.84 -24.95 20.47
N PHE A 73 -7.51 -23.80 19.84
CA PHE A 73 -6.46 -22.96 20.37
C PHE A 73 -7.15 -22.21 21.49
N ASP A 74 -6.85 -22.61 22.72
CA ASP A 74 -7.20 -21.82 23.88
C ASP A 74 -6.42 -20.51 23.79
N PHE A 75 -6.98 -19.58 23.01
CA PHE A 75 -6.46 -18.24 22.81
C PHE A 75 -6.35 -17.54 24.15
N ASP A 76 -7.23 -17.84 25.10
CA ASP A 76 -7.21 -17.30 26.45
C ASP A 76 -6.04 -17.87 27.27
N ALA A 77 -5.71 -19.16 27.19
CA ALA A 77 -4.52 -19.75 27.82
C ALA A 77 -3.20 -19.34 27.12
N ALA A 78 -3.21 -19.20 25.79
CA ALA A 78 -2.06 -18.70 25.04
C ALA A 78 -1.83 -17.20 25.30
N LEU A 79 -2.90 -16.40 25.41
CA LEU A 79 -2.87 -14.99 25.81
C LEU A 79 -2.55 -14.83 27.30
N ALA A 80 -2.88 -15.81 28.15
CA ALA A 80 -2.56 -15.78 29.57
C ALA A 80 -1.05 -15.73 29.83
N LYS A 81 -0.23 -16.34 28.94
CA LYS A 81 1.23 -16.21 28.97
C LYS A 81 1.72 -14.79 28.61
N TYR A 82 0.92 -14.03 27.87
CA TYR A 82 1.21 -12.65 27.45
C TYR A 82 0.43 -11.59 28.25
N HIS A 83 -0.26 -11.98 29.33
CA HIS A 83 -0.88 -11.05 30.26
C HIS A 83 0.18 -10.28 31.05
N SER A 84 0.71 -9.25 30.42
CA SER A 84 0.76 -7.95 31.08
C SER A 84 -0.22 -7.05 30.33
N ARG A 85 -0.95 -6.20 31.07
CA ARG A 85 -1.84 -5.15 30.52
C ARG A 85 -1.13 -4.27 29.47
N SER A 86 0.21 -4.36 29.36
CA SER A 86 1.11 -3.59 28.50
C SER A 86 2.11 -4.46 27.71
N GLY A 87 1.69 -5.62 27.18
CA GLY A 87 2.57 -6.55 26.45
C GLY A 87 2.81 -6.23 24.95
N PRO A 88 3.93 -6.68 24.33
CA PRO A 88 4.20 -6.52 22.90
C PRO A 88 3.12 -7.11 21.99
N ALA A 89 2.52 -8.23 22.37
CA ALA A 89 1.47 -8.91 21.60
C ALA A 89 0.20 -8.05 21.47
N ARG A 90 -0.25 -7.43 22.58
CA ARG A 90 -1.39 -6.51 22.59
C ARG A 90 -1.15 -5.30 21.69
N ARG A 91 0.06 -4.73 21.70
CA ARG A 91 0.42 -3.60 20.83
C ARG A 91 0.30 -3.95 19.35
N GLN A 92 0.76 -5.14 18.96
CA GLN A 92 0.62 -5.61 17.59
C GLN A 92 -0.84 -5.88 17.21
N GLN A 93 -1.63 -6.46 18.11
CA GLN A 93 -3.06 -6.68 17.88
C GLN A 93 -3.81 -5.36 17.66
N VAL A 94 -3.57 -4.36 18.51
CA VAL A 94 -4.19 -3.04 18.36
C VAL A 94 -3.76 -2.39 17.04
N LEU A 95 -2.47 -2.45 16.68
CA LEU A 95 -2.03 -1.94 15.38
C LEU A 95 -2.76 -2.64 14.22
N ARG A 96 -2.89 -3.97 14.24
CA ARG A 96 -3.64 -4.71 13.20
C ARG A 96 -5.09 -4.26 13.09
N GLN A 97 -5.78 -4.10 14.23
CA GLN A 97 -7.16 -3.61 14.26
C GLN A 97 -7.27 -2.20 13.67
N LEU A 98 -6.32 -1.32 13.98
CA LEU A 98 -6.32 0.06 13.47
C LEU A 98 -5.98 0.14 11.98
N LEU A 99 -5.10 -0.76 11.49
CA LEU A 99 -4.81 -0.87 10.06
C LEU A 99 -6.04 -1.32 9.26
N ALA A 100 -6.90 -2.17 9.82
CA ALA A 100 -8.13 -2.62 9.17
C ALA A 100 -9.14 -1.48 8.93
N ILE A 101 -9.06 -0.36 9.67
CA ILE A 101 -9.87 0.85 9.42
C ILE A 101 -9.44 1.56 8.13
N TYR A 102 -8.21 1.31 7.67
CA TYR A 102 -7.61 1.95 6.50
C TYR A 102 -7.16 0.92 5.45
N PRO A 103 -8.09 0.18 4.81
CA PRO A 103 -7.75 -0.92 3.90
C PRO A 103 -6.95 -0.47 2.66
N ARG A 104 -7.01 0.82 2.31
CA ARG A 104 -6.22 1.43 1.23
C ARG A 104 -4.74 1.62 1.55
N PHE A 105 -4.30 1.41 2.79
CA PHE A 105 -2.92 1.60 3.21
C PHE A 105 -2.37 0.30 3.78
N THR A 106 -1.17 -0.09 3.32
CA THR A 106 -0.46 -1.22 3.90
C THR A 106 0.25 -0.82 5.19
N ARG A 107 0.67 -1.80 6.00
CA ARG A 107 1.54 -1.53 7.17
C ARG A 107 2.81 -0.77 6.75
N ALA A 108 3.39 -1.13 5.60
CA ALA A 108 4.59 -0.48 5.07
C ALA A 108 4.32 0.99 4.70
N ASP A 109 3.13 1.34 4.21
CA ASP A 109 2.76 2.73 3.94
C ASP A 109 2.64 3.54 5.24
N ILE A 110 2.01 2.97 6.27
CA ILE A 110 1.80 3.64 7.55
C ILE A 110 3.13 3.89 8.27
N VAL A 111 4.02 2.90 8.30
CA VAL A 111 5.35 3.02 8.95
C VAL A 111 6.33 3.80 8.04
N GLY A 112 6.16 3.71 6.72
CA GLY A 112 7.04 4.30 5.72
C GLY A 112 7.08 5.83 5.71
N HIS A 113 8.00 6.37 4.90
CA HIS A 113 8.38 7.79 4.89
C HIS A 113 7.47 8.69 4.06
N ARG A 114 6.52 8.11 3.32
CA ARG A 114 5.57 8.85 2.49
C ARG A 114 4.66 9.74 3.36
N ARG A 115 4.39 10.95 2.87
CA ARG A 115 3.71 12.03 3.62
C ARG A 115 2.50 12.66 2.91
N SER A 116 1.70 11.88 2.18
CA SER A 116 0.43 12.39 1.66
C SER A 116 -0.52 12.78 2.79
N VAL A 117 -1.40 13.75 2.56
CA VAL A 117 -2.31 14.30 3.59
C VAL A 117 -3.15 13.20 4.24
N ASP A 118 -3.68 12.27 3.44
CA ASP A 118 -4.51 11.16 3.92
C ASP A 118 -3.72 10.16 4.74
N LEU A 119 -2.49 9.84 4.32
CA LEU A 119 -1.61 8.90 5.00
C LEU A 119 -1.13 9.46 6.34
N VAL A 120 -0.77 10.75 6.38
CA VAL A 120 -0.39 11.43 7.62
C VAL A 120 -1.57 11.46 8.59
N SER A 121 -2.79 11.69 8.10
CA SER A 121 -3.99 11.68 8.93
C SER A 121 -4.27 10.30 9.50
N ALA A 122 -4.17 9.24 8.69
CA ALA A 122 -4.30 7.85 9.16
C ALA A 122 -3.22 7.51 10.20
N ARG A 123 -1.97 7.94 9.99
CA ARG A 123 -0.87 7.73 10.94
C ARG A 123 -1.13 8.41 12.28
N HIS A 124 -1.61 9.66 12.26
CA HIS A 124 -1.96 10.38 13.49
C HIS A 124 -3.07 9.67 14.26
N HIS A 125 -4.10 9.18 13.56
CA HIS A 125 -5.15 8.37 14.17
C HIS A 125 -4.59 7.13 14.86
N ILE A 126 -3.77 6.36 14.15
CA ILE A 126 -3.18 5.12 14.67
C ILE A 126 -2.33 5.41 15.91
N MET A 127 -1.48 6.43 15.86
CA MET A 127 -0.63 6.83 17.01
C MET A 127 -1.47 7.23 18.23
N TYR A 128 -2.55 7.99 18.01
CA TYR A 128 -3.47 8.42 19.06
C TYR A 128 -4.21 7.23 19.70
N GLU A 129 -4.79 6.36 18.88
CA GLU A 129 -5.51 5.17 19.35
C GLU A 129 -4.58 4.17 20.02
N MET A 130 -3.34 4.00 19.53
CA MET A 130 -2.34 3.17 20.19
C MET A 130 -2.02 3.71 21.59
N ARG A 131 -1.88 5.03 21.75
CA ARG A 131 -1.68 5.66 23.06
C ARG A 131 -2.87 5.45 23.99
N ARG A 132 -4.11 5.48 23.48
CA ARG A 132 -5.32 5.26 24.30
C ARG A 132 -5.52 3.78 24.68
N ARG A 133 -5.27 2.85 23.76
CA ARG A 133 -5.64 1.43 23.92
C ARG A 133 -4.52 0.55 24.49
N CYS A 134 -3.27 0.96 24.30
CA CYS A 134 -2.09 0.28 24.80
C CYS A 134 -1.45 1.18 25.84
N ASP A 135 -1.52 0.82 27.13
CA ASP A 135 -0.84 1.51 28.24
C ASP A 135 0.68 1.39 28.08
N CYS A 136 1.24 2.03 27.05
CA CYS A 136 2.61 1.92 26.63
C CYS A 136 3.24 3.30 26.45
N SER A 137 4.54 3.35 26.65
CA SER A 137 5.30 4.59 26.56
C SER A 137 5.42 5.06 25.11
N LEU A 138 5.57 6.38 24.92
CA LEU A 138 5.77 6.97 23.60
C LEU A 138 6.97 6.36 22.84
N PRO A 139 8.13 6.08 23.47
CA PRO A 139 9.22 5.36 22.82
C PRO A 139 8.82 3.98 22.30
N ALA A 140 7.99 3.23 23.03
CA ALA A 140 7.56 1.89 22.62
C ALA A 140 6.62 1.94 21.40
N ILE A 141 5.75 2.95 21.32
CA ILE A 141 4.93 3.20 20.12
C ILE A 141 5.84 3.66 18.96
N GLY A 142 6.86 4.47 19.25
CA GLY A 142 7.85 4.94 18.27
C GLY A 142 8.60 3.79 17.59
N GLN A 143 9.01 2.78 18.36
CA GLN A 143 9.63 1.55 17.82
C GLN A 143 8.70 0.78 16.87
N ILE A 144 7.39 0.75 17.16
CA ILE A 144 6.41 0.05 16.30
C ILE A 144 6.16 0.84 15.00
N MET A 145 6.13 2.16 15.11
CA MET A 145 5.82 3.07 14.01
C MET A 145 7.05 3.52 13.22
N ASP A 146 8.26 3.11 13.63
CA ASP A 146 9.55 3.55 13.09
C ASP A 146 9.70 5.08 13.09
N ARG A 147 9.41 5.70 14.23
CA ARG A 147 9.38 7.17 14.40
C ARG A 147 9.90 7.61 15.76
N ASP A 148 10.51 8.79 15.77
CA ASP A 148 10.91 9.46 17.00
C ASP A 148 9.70 9.78 17.88
N HIS A 149 9.89 9.62 19.19
CA HIS A 149 8.86 9.88 20.19
C HIS A 149 8.34 11.33 20.14
N THR A 150 9.16 12.30 19.70
CA THR A 150 8.75 13.69 19.47
C THR A 150 7.74 13.82 18.33
N THR A 151 7.87 13.02 17.28
CA THR A 151 6.90 12.93 16.17
C THR A 151 5.55 12.41 16.68
N LEU A 152 5.58 11.42 17.58
CA LEU A 152 4.37 10.89 18.21
C LEU A 152 3.68 11.93 19.08
N ILE A 153 4.43 12.68 19.90
CA ILE A 153 3.90 13.78 20.71
C ILE A 153 3.15 14.78 19.82
N HIS A 154 3.78 15.19 18.72
CA HIS A 154 3.15 16.11 17.78
C HIS A 154 1.88 15.51 17.13
N ALA A 155 1.94 14.25 16.70
CA ALA A 155 0.80 13.57 16.09
C ALA A 155 -0.39 13.43 17.04
N ILE A 156 -0.13 13.02 18.29
CA ILE A 156 -1.15 12.84 19.34
C ILE A 156 -1.82 14.16 19.67
N ARG A 157 -1.05 15.24 19.88
CA ARG A 157 -1.59 16.58 20.17
C ARG A 157 -2.43 17.14 19.03
N ARG A 158 -2.05 16.86 17.77
CA ARG A 158 -2.76 17.37 16.58
C ARG A 158 -3.97 16.54 16.17
N TRP A 159 -4.09 15.30 16.66
CA TRP A 159 -5.15 14.40 16.21
C TRP A 159 -6.57 14.89 16.55
N PRO A 160 -6.88 15.36 17.78
CA PRO A 160 -8.23 15.83 18.12
C PRO A 160 -8.75 16.95 17.20
N GLU A 161 -7.90 17.95 16.91
CA GLU A 161 -8.22 19.03 15.97
C GLU A 161 -8.50 18.50 14.56
N LYS A 162 -7.66 17.56 14.09
CA LYS A 162 -7.83 16.92 12.79
C LYS A 162 -9.08 16.05 12.72
N ALA A 163 -9.36 15.28 13.76
CA ALA A 163 -10.53 14.42 13.85
C ALA A 163 -11.82 15.26 13.77
N LYS A 164 -11.87 16.39 14.50
CA LYS A 164 -12.97 17.37 14.40
C LYS A 164 -13.15 17.88 12.97
N ARG A 165 -12.06 18.28 12.29
CA ARG A 165 -12.12 18.76 10.89
C ARG A 165 -12.55 17.66 9.90
N LEU A 166 -12.20 16.40 10.17
CA LEU A 166 -12.53 15.25 9.34
C LEU A 166 -13.89 14.62 9.69
N GLY A 167 -14.59 15.11 10.72
CA GLY A 167 -15.84 14.51 11.20
C GLY A 167 -15.67 13.13 11.84
N ILE A 168 -14.46 12.80 12.31
CA ILE A 168 -14.16 11.52 12.96
C ILE A 168 -14.38 11.68 14.48
N PRO A 169 -15.15 10.81 15.15
CA PRO A 169 -15.30 10.86 16.59
C PRO A 169 -13.95 10.61 17.27
N CYS A 170 -13.56 11.50 18.19
CA CYS A 170 -12.31 11.41 18.93
C CYS A 170 -12.60 11.29 20.42
N ILE A 171 -12.25 10.15 21.01
CA ILE A 171 -12.34 9.94 22.47
C ILE A 171 -11.09 10.56 23.10
N PRO A 172 -11.20 11.55 23.99
CA PRO A 172 -10.06 12.15 24.69
C PRO A 172 -9.17 11.11 25.37
N LEU A 173 -7.88 11.41 25.51
CA LEU A 173 -6.99 10.59 26.33
C LEU A 173 -7.35 10.85 27.81
N GLU A 174 -7.47 9.79 28.60
CA GLU A 174 -7.75 9.92 30.04
C GLU A 174 -6.52 10.53 30.75
N GLY A 175 -6.73 11.63 31.49
CA GLY A 175 -5.71 12.23 32.36
C GLY A 175 -4.93 13.43 31.80
N GLU A 176 -5.54 14.26 30.94
CA GLU A 176 -5.08 15.64 30.69
C GLU A 176 -5.94 16.67 31.42
#